data_AF-A0A116KI78-F1
#
_entry.id   AF-A0A116KI78-F1
#
_cell.length_a   1.000
_cell.length_b   1.000
_cell.length_c   1.000
_cell.angle_alpha   90.00
_cell.angle_beta   90.00
_cell.angle_gamma   90.00
#
_symmetry.space_group_name_H-M   'P 1'
#
loop_
_entity.id
_entity.type
_entity.pdbx_description
1 polymer ?
#
loop_
_entity_poly.entity_id
_entity_poly.type
_entity_poly.pdbx_seq_one_letter_code
_entity_poly.pdbx_strand_id
1 'polypeptide(L)'
;MQKKIDQYAETHSKKTVKEHVLKIRGSLKYAYARGLISNDFGHLLKSKGQEQPKRNITLSITKLKKLRQYCLSHTEDEFNVLVALALETGARRGELLGIKKEDIFE
;
A
#
# COMPACT_ATOMS: atom_id res chain seq x y z
N MET A 1 -15.16 -20.03 12.23
CA MET A 1 -14.39 -18.84 11.77
C MET A 1 -14.48 -18.61 10.26
N GLN A 2 -14.25 -19.64 9.41
CA GLN A 2 -14.31 -19.49 7.95
C GLN A 2 -15.61 -18.84 7.44
N LYS A 3 -16.78 -19.27 7.93
CA LYS A 3 -18.09 -18.68 7.57
C LYS A 3 -18.15 -17.16 7.75
N LYS A 4 -17.49 -16.62 8.79
CA LYS A 4 -17.45 -15.17 9.05
C LYS A 4 -16.52 -14.44 8.09
N ILE A 5 -15.40 -15.07 7.72
CA ILE A 5 -14.48 -14.54 6.70
C ILE A 5 -15.18 -14.53 5.33
N ASP A 6 -15.92 -15.58 5.01
CA ASP A 6 -16.68 -15.67 3.75
C ASP A 6 -17.77 -14.58 3.68
N GLN A 7 -18.52 -14.35 4.76
CA GLN A 7 -19.48 -13.23 4.86
C GLN A 7 -18.80 -11.87 4.69
N TYR A 8 -17.64 -11.66 5.31
CA TYR A 8 -16.88 -10.42 5.15
C TYR A 8 -16.38 -10.23 3.71
N ALA A 9 -16.05 -11.33 3.03
CA ALA A 9 -15.58 -11.36 1.65
C ALA A 9 -16.66 -11.01 0.61
N GLU A 10 -17.93 -11.10 0.95
CA GLU A 10 -19.05 -10.75 0.06
C GLU A 10 -19.02 -9.27 -0.35
N THR A 11 -18.55 -8.39 0.54
CA THR A 11 -18.57 -6.93 0.33
C THR A 11 -17.18 -6.31 0.19
N HIS A 12 -16.11 -7.08 0.46
CA HIS A 12 -14.74 -6.56 0.51
C HIS A 12 -13.86 -7.14 -0.60
N SER A 13 -12.86 -6.34 -0.99
CA SER A 13 -11.84 -6.78 -1.94
C SER A 13 -11.03 -7.96 -1.41
N LYS A 14 -10.57 -8.83 -2.30
CA LYS A 14 -9.68 -9.94 -1.96
C LYS A 14 -8.44 -9.49 -1.19
N LYS A 15 -7.88 -8.32 -1.52
CA LYS A 15 -6.72 -7.74 -0.81
C LYS A 15 -7.08 -7.42 0.64
N THR A 16 -8.18 -6.71 0.86
CA THR A 16 -8.65 -6.33 2.20
C THR A 16 -8.92 -7.54 3.07
N VAL A 17 -9.62 -8.55 2.54
CA VAL A 17 -9.88 -9.79 3.28
C VAL A 17 -8.59 -10.54 3.60
N LYS A 18 -7.63 -10.61 2.66
CA LYS A 18 -6.32 -11.24 2.90
C LYS A 18 -5.56 -10.55 4.04
N GLU A 19 -5.52 -9.22 4.07
CA GLU A 19 -4.88 -8.45 5.14
C GLU A 19 -5.57 -8.67 6.49
N HIS A 20 -6.90 -8.78 6.50
CA HIS A 20 -7.66 -9.09 7.70
C HIS A 20 -7.35 -10.50 8.24
N VAL A 21 -7.35 -11.51 7.36
CA VAL A 21 -7.00 -12.90 7.71
C VAL A 21 -5.55 -13.01 8.19
N LEU A 22 -4.63 -12.21 7.64
CA LEU A 22 -3.24 -12.20 8.08
C LEU A 22 -3.11 -11.79 9.55
N LYS A 23 -3.85 -10.76 9.98
CA LYS A 23 -3.89 -10.32 11.38
C LYS A 23 -4.47 -11.40 12.29
N ILE A 24 -5.58 -12.02 11.87
CA ILE A 24 -6.20 -13.15 12.59
C ILE A 24 -5.19 -14.29 12.78
N ARG A 25 -4.48 -14.68 11.73
CA ARG A 25 -3.44 -15.74 11.81
C ARG A 25 -2.32 -15.37 12.78
N GLY A 26 -1.89 -14.12 12.79
CA GLY A 26 -0.91 -13.63 13.75
C GLY A 26 -1.37 -13.83 15.21
N SER A 27 -2.62 -13.47 15.50
CA SER A 27 -3.20 -13.66 16.84
C SER A 27 -3.36 -15.13 17.21
N LEU A 28 -3.78 -15.99 16.27
CA LEU A 28 -3.89 -17.44 16.50
C LEU A 28 -2.52 -18.07 16.79
N LYS A 29 -1.51 -17.71 16.01
CA LYS A 29 -0.14 -18.18 16.21
C LYS A 29 0.40 -17.76 17.57
N TYR A 30 0.12 -16.52 17.99
CA TYR A 30 0.47 -16.04 19.32
C TYR A 30 -0.22 -16.85 20.44
N ALA A 31 -1.54 -17.06 20.32
CA ALA A 31 -2.30 -17.83 21.31
C ALA A 31 -1.81 -19.28 21.42
N TYR A 32 -1.49 -19.92 20.29
CA TYR A 32 -0.92 -21.26 20.25
C TYR A 32 0.46 -21.31 20.93
N ALA A 33 1.36 -20.38 20.60
CA ALA A 33 2.70 -20.31 21.20
C ALA A 33 2.68 -20.08 22.71
N ARG A 34 1.62 -19.44 23.23
CA ARG A 34 1.39 -19.21 24.67
C ARG A 34 0.62 -20.34 25.35
N GLY A 35 0.21 -21.39 24.63
CA GLY A 35 -0.60 -22.49 25.17
C GLY A 35 -2.04 -22.11 25.51
N LEU A 36 -2.53 -20.95 25.04
CA LEU A 36 -3.92 -20.52 25.24
C LEU A 36 -4.92 -21.31 24.38
N ILE A 37 -4.42 -21.90 23.30
CA ILE A 37 -5.17 -22.83 22.44
C ILE A 37 -4.28 -24.05 22.15
N SER A 38 -4.90 -25.22 22.07
CA SER A 38 -4.17 -26.48 21.87
C SER A 38 -3.70 -26.70 20.43
N ASN A 39 -4.34 -26.08 19.44
CA ASN A 39 -4.07 -26.30 18.01
C ASN A 39 -4.13 -24.98 17.23
N ASP A 40 -3.16 -24.75 16.34
CA ASP A 40 -3.20 -23.63 15.38
C ASP A 40 -3.96 -24.01 14.10
N PHE A 41 -5.23 -23.58 14.00
CA PHE A 41 -6.05 -23.77 12.81
C PHE A 41 -5.95 -22.61 11.79
N GLY A 42 -5.10 -21.61 12.05
CA GLY A 42 -5.02 -20.39 11.22
C GLY A 42 -4.59 -20.65 9.78
N HIS A 43 -3.80 -21.69 9.55
CA HIS A 43 -3.36 -22.11 8.21
C HIS A 43 -4.51 -22.65 7.35
N LEU A 44 -5.58 -23.17 7.96
CA LEU A 44 -6.76 -23.71 7.26
C LEU A 44 -7.71 -22.60 6.75
N LEU A 45 -7.57 -21.38 7.28
CA LEU A 45 -8.41 -20.25 6.87
C LEU A 45 -8.10 -19.85 5.42
N LYS A 46 -9.11 -19.69 4.58
CA LYS A 46 -8.98 -19.26 3.19
C LYS A 46 -9.46 -17.82 3.04
N SER A 47 -8.65 -16.98 2.40
CA SER A 47 -9.04 -15.61 2.04
C SER A 47 -9.69 -15.63 0.64
N LYS A 48 -11.00 -15.44 0.61
CA LYS A 48 -11.77 -15.12 -0.60
C LYS A 48 -12.09 -13.62 -0.60
N GLY A 49 -12.60 -13.09 -1.70
CA GLY A 49 -13.05 -11.70 -1.79
C GLY A 49 -13.23 -11.28 -3.23
N GLN A 50 -13.85 -10.11 -3.41
CA GLN A 50 -14.14 -9.58 -4.73
C GLN A 50 -12.84 -9.25 -5.48
N GLU A 51 -12.80 -9.60 -6.75
CA GLU A 51 -11.75 -9.15 -7.66
C GLU A 51 -12.04 -7.70 -8.05
N GLN A 52 -11.06 -6.83 -7.82
CA GLN A 52 -11.18 -5.40 -8.08
C GLN A 52 -10.30 -5.03 -9.27
N PRO A 53 -10.76 -4.11 -10.14
CA PRO A 53 -9.94 -3.66 -11.26
C PRO A 53 -8.66 -3.00 -10.75
N LYS A 54 -7.59 -3.13 -11.53
CA LYS A 54 -6.30 -2.52 -11.22
C LYS A 54 -6.42 -0.99 -11.29
N ARG A 55 -6.47 -0.34 -10.12
CA ARG A 55 -6.56 1.13 -10.01
C ARG A 55 -5.26 1.85 -10.37
N ASN A 56 -4.12 1.27 -9.96
CA ASN A 56 -2.82 1.89 -10.19
C ASN A 56 -2.29 1.46 -11.56
N ILE A 57 -2.27 2.40 -12.50
CA ILE A 57 -1.77 2.24 -13.85
C ILE A 57 -0.37 2.84 -13.92
N THR A 58 0.55 2.14 -14.58
CA THR A 58 1.91 2.65 -14.78
C THR A 58 1.89 3.85 -15.73
N LEU A 59 2.63 4.91 -15.39
CA LEU A 59 2.80 6.07 -16.25
C LEU A 59 3.75 5.72 -17.40
N SER A 60 3.31 5.91 -18.65
CA SER A 60 4.17 5.69 -19.82
C SER A 60 5.21 6.80 -19.98
N ILE A 61 6.34 6.48 -20.62
CA ILE A 61 7.44 7.44 -20.82
C ILE A 61 7.00 8.72 -21.53
N THR A 62 6.08 8.62 -22.50
CA THR A 62 5.54 9.79 -23.22
C THR A 62 4.72 10.69 -22.31
N LYS A 63 3.88 10.10 -21.45
CA LYS A 63 3.09 10.86 -20.48
C LYS A 63 3.96 11.44 -19.37
N LEU A 64 4.99 10.71 -18.95
CA LEU A 64 5.99 11.17 -17.99
C LEU A 64 6.71 12.43 -18.50
N LYS A 65 7.19 12.43 -19.74
CA LYS A 65 7.82 13.62 -20.35
C LYS A 65 6.89 14.84 -20.35
N LYS A 66 5.61 14.65 -20.70
CA LYS A 66 4.60 15.72 -20.68
C LYS A 66 4.37 16.26 -19.26
N LEU A 67 4.23 15.36 -18.28
CA LEU A 67 4.03 15.74 -16.88
C LEU A 67 5.25 16.49 -16.33
N ARG A 68 6.46 15.98 -16.60
CA ARG A 68 7.71 16.63 -16.22
C ARG A 68 7.80 18.07 -16.76
N GLN A 69 7.56 18.23 -18.06
CA GLN A 69 7.59 19.54 -18.70
C GLN A 69 6.58 20.50 -18.06
N TYR A 70 5.37 20.01 -17.79
CA TYR A 70 4.31 20.80 -17.15
C TYR A 70 4.69 21.24 -15.73
N CYS A 71 5.23 20.33 -14.91
CA CYS A 71 5.61 20.65 -13.53
C CYS A 71 6.77 21.65 -13.47
N LEU A 72 7.75 21.55 -14.39
CA LEU A 72 8.88 22.48 -14.47
C LEU A 72 8.49 23.87 -15.00
N SER A 73 7.40 23.98 -15.77
CA SER A 73 6.93 25.26 -16.29
C SER A 73 5.89 25.96 -15.40
N HIS A 74 5.48 25.35 -14.29
CA HIS A 74 4.47 25.86 -13.35
C HIS A 74 4.95 25.67 -11.91
N THR A 75 6.15 26.15 -11.62
CA THR A 75 6.82 25.99 -10.30
C THR A 75 6.21 26.87 -9.21
N GLU A 76 5.29 27.76 -9.57
CA GLU A 76 4.55 28.61 -8.62
C GLU A 76 3.65 27.77 -7.69
N ASP A 77 3.28 26.56 -8.10
CA ASP A 77 2.61 25.58 -7.25
C ASP A 77 3.66 24.63 -6.63
N GLU A 78 3.80 24.67 -5.31
CA GLU A 78 4.70 23.78 -4.56
C GLU A 78 4.43 22.30 -4.84
N PHE A 79 3.18 21.92 -5.12
CA PHE A 79 2.86 20.54 -5.48
C PHE A 79 3.54 20.13 -6.78
N ASN A 80 3.62 21.01 -7.77
CA ASN A 80 4.32 20.74 -9.02
C ASN A 80 5.83 20.56 -8.79
N VAL A 81 6.42 21.36 -7.90
CA VAL A 81 7.83 21.20 -7.50
C VAL A 81 8.05 19.84 -6.85
N LEU A 82 7.17 19.44 -5.92
CA LEU A 82 7.24 18.13 -5.26
C LEU A 82 7.10 16.97 -6.26
N VAL A 83 6.18 17.07 -7.22
CA VAL A 83 6.01 16.05 -8.27
C VAL A 83 7.23 16.02 -9.18
N ALA A 84 7.78 17.16 -9.59
CA ALA A 84 9.01 17.21 -10.38
C ALA A 84 10.16 16.51 -9.64
N LEU A 85 10.36 16.79 -8.36
CA LEU A 85 11.37 16.14 -7.53
C LEU A 85 11.14 14.62 -7.44
N ALA A 86 9.89 14.18 -7.30
CA ALA A 86 9.53 12.76 -7.31
C ALA A 86 9.88 12.07 -8.63
N LEU A 87 9.66 12.76 -9.76
CA LEU A 87 9.95 12.23 -11.09
C LEU A 87 11.45 12.11 -11.36
N GLU A 88 12.28 13.02 -10.84
CA GLU A 88 13.73 12.97 -11.03
C GLU A 88 14.43 12.00 -10.06
N THR A 89 14.04 12.02 -8.79
CA THR A 89 14.72 11.24 -7.74
C THR A 89 14.19 9.82 -7.61
N GLY A 90 12.94 9.57 -8.01
CA GLY A 90 12.25 8.31 -7.75
C GLY A 90 11.92 8.06 -6.28
N ALA A 91 12.10 9.06 -5.40
CA ALA A 91 11.83 8.93 -3.97
C ALA A 91 10.32 8.80 -3.67
N ARG A 92 10.00 8.13 -2.56
CA ARG A 92 8.61 8.03 -2.08
C ARG A 92 8.15 9.37 -1.55
N ARG A 93 6.84 9.64 -1.65
CA ARG A 93 6.22 10.88 -1.12
C ARG A 93 6.63 11.21 0.32
N GLY A 94 6.71 10.20 1.20
CA GLY A 94 7.11 10.42 2.59
C GLY A 94 8.56 10.85 2.75
N GLU A 95 9.45 10.33 1.90
CA GLU A 95 10.87 10.70 1.86
C GLU A 95 10.99 12.16 1.38
N LEU A 96 10.29 12.52 0.30
CA LEU A 96 10.29 13.88 -0.26
C LEU A 96 9.79 14.93 0.72
N LEU A 97 8.72 14.64 1.47
CA LEU A 97 8.17 15.54 2.49
C LEU A 97 9.08 15.65 3.73
N GLY A 98 10.02 14.73 3.91
CA GLY A 98 10.97 14.72 5.01
C GLY A 98 12.28 15.42 4.72
N ILE A 99 12.53 15.86 3.47
CA ILE A 99 13.77 16.52 3.06
C ILE A 99 13.91 17.86 3.77
N LYS A 100 15.07 18.08 4.37
CA LYS A 100 15.46 19.35 4.98
C LYS A 100 16.60 20.01 4.20
N LYS A 101 16.84 21.28 4.47
CA LYS A 101 17.92 22.03 3.81
C LYS A 101 19.29 21.45 4.17
N GLU A 102 19.44 20.99 5.41
CA GLU A 102 20.63 20.31 5.92
C GLU A 102 20.95 19.00 5.16
N ASP A 103 19.97 18.37 4.52
CA ASP A 103 20.19 17.15 3.72
C ASP A 103 20.77 17.47 2.32
N ILE A 104 20.77 18.75 1.91
CA ILE A 104 21.17 19.20 0.57
C ILE A 104 22.43 20.07 0.63
N PHE A 105 22.53 20.93 1.64
CA PHE A 105 23.63 21.87 1.79
C PHE A 105 24.42 21.52 3.06
N GLU A 106 25.67 21.16 2.85
CA GLU A 106 26.70 21.06 3.90
C GLU A 106 27.29 22.44 4.20
#